data_AF-A0A444MJ77-F1
#
_entry.id   AF-A0A444MJ77-F1
#
_cell.length_a   1.000
_cell.length_b   1.000
_cell.length_c   1.000
_cell.angle_alpha   90.00
_cell.angle_beta   90.00
_cell.angle_gamma   90.00
#
_symmetry.space_group_name_H-M   'P 1'
#
loop_
_entity.id
_entity.type
_entity.pdbx_description
1 polymer ?
#
loop_
_entity_poly.entity_id
_entity_poly.type
_entity_poly.pdbx_seq_one_letter_code
_entity_poly.pdbx_strand_id
1 'polypeptide(L)' 'MKYNGKVLAMVIRERRLQLNYSQDYVAGRLEMSQNAYSKMELGQTGITLGKFIVLCEALEINMVDLLALYRQNLAQKPG' A
#
# COMPACT_ATOMS: atom_id res chain seq x y z
N MET A 1 4.42 -13.43 -14.60
CA MET A 1 4.41 -13.19 -13.14
C MET A 1 3.01 -12.70 -12.76
N LYS A 2 2.34 -13.30 -11.76
CA LYS A 2 0.95 -12.92 -11.40
C LYS A 2 0.98 -11.84 -10.32
N TYR A 3 0.20 -10.77 -10.51
CA TYR A 3 -0.02 -9.74 -9.49
C TYR A 3 -0.67 -10.34 -8.24
N ASN A 4 -0.20 -9.95 -7.05
CA ASN A 4 -0.79 -10.34 -5.77
C ASN A 4 -1.15 -9.09 -4.95
N GLY A 5 -2.43 -8.70 -5.00
CA GLY A 5 -2.92 -7.52 -4.29
C GLY A 5 -2.78 -7.60 -2.76
N LYS A 6 -2.82 -8.81 -2.17
CA LYS A 6 -2.64 -8.97 -0.71
C LYS A 6 -1.22 -8.64 -0.26
N VAL A 7 -0.21 -9.06 -1.03
CA VAL A 7 1.19 -8.74 -0.72
C VAL A 7 1.45 -7.24 -0.88
N LEU A 8 0.91 -6.61 -1.93
CA LEU A 8 1.03 -5.17 -2.10
C LEU A 8 0.36 -4.41 -0.94
N ALA A 9 -0.86 -4.82 -0.56
CA ALA A 9 -1.61 -4.23 0.55
C ALA A 9 -0.86 -4.35 1.89
N MET A 10 -0.24 -5.50 2.15
CA MET A 10 0.59 -5.74 3.32
C MET A 10 1.78 -4.78 3.38
N VAL A 11 2.55 -4.66 2.28
CA VAL A 11 3.71 -3.74 2.20
C VAL A 11 3.30 -2.29 2.43
N ILE A 12 2.19 -1.86 1.83
CA ILE A 12 1.61 -0.52 2.03
C ILE A 12 1.27 -0.29 3.51
N ARG A 13 0.57 -1.25 4.13
CA ARG A 13 0.18 -1.19 5.54
C ARG A 13 1.40 -1.13 6.47
N GLU A 14 2.39 -1.97 6.24
CA GLU A 14 3.62 -2.00 7.04
C GLU A 14 4.35 -0.67 6.97
N ARG A 15 4.51 -0.10 5.77
CA ARG A 15 5.14 1.21 5.60
C ARG A 15 4.36 2.31 6.32
N ARG A 16 3.02 2.33 6.22
CA ARG A 16 2.18 3.29 6.96
C ARG A 16 2.40 3.18 8.47
N LEU A 17 2.46 1.96 9.01
CA LEU A 17 2.66 1.72 10.44
C LEU A 17 4.06 2.15 10.90
N GLN A 18 5.10 1.96 10.09
CA GLN A 18 6.46 2.47 10.38
C GLN A 18 6.50 4.00 10.54
N LEU A 19 5.64 4.71 9.81
CA LEU A 19 5.49 6.17 9.91
C LEU A 19 4.54 6.61 11.03
N ASN A 20 3.92 5.67 11.75
CA ASN A 20 2.88 5.93 12.75
C ASN A 20 1.66 6.71 12.20
N TYR A 21 1.36 6.54 10.91
CA TYR A 21 0.24 7.24 10.28
C TYR A 21 -1.08 6.50 10.50
N SER A 22 -2.14 7.24 10.76
CA SER A 22 -3.51 6.69 10.79
C SER A 22 -3.99 6.36 9.37
N GLN A 23 -4.98 5.46 9.27
CA GLN A 23 -5.63 5.20 7.98
C GLN A 23 -6.38 6.44 7.47
N ASP A 24 -7.00 7.22 8.36
CA ASP A 24 -7.66 8.47 8.00
C ASP A 24 -6.70 9.48 7.36
N TYR A 25 -5.49 9.62 7.91
CA TYR A 25 -4.48 10.54 7.38
C TYR A 25 -4.11 10.20 5.93
N VAL A 26 -3.76 8.94 5.67
CA VAL A 26 -3.36 8.51 4.31
C VAL A 26 -4.55 8.52 3.35
N ALA A 27 -5.73 8.11 3.81
CA ALA A 27 -6.95 8.16 3.01
C ALA A 27 -7.28 9.59 2.55
N GLY A 28 -7.10 10.58 3.43
CA GLY A 28 -7.25 12.00 3.10
C GLY A 28 -6.29 12.46 1.99
N ARG A 29 -5.02 12.03 2.04
CA ARG A 29 -4.03 12.32 0.98
C ARG A 29 -4.40 11.73 -0.38
N LEU A 30 -5.12 10.61 -0.38
CA LEU A 30 -5.56 9.90 -1.60
C LEU A 30 -6.96 10.31 -2.09
N GLU A 31 -7.57 11.32 -1.46
CA GLU A 31 -8.95 11.74 -1.72
C GLU A 31 -9.90 10.52 -1.74
N MET A 32 -9.87 9.73 -0.65
CA MET A 32 -10.76 8.59 -0.47
C MET A 32 -11.23 8.47 0.96
N SER A 33 -12.32 7.74 1.17
CA SER A 33 -12.78 7.43 2.53
C SER A 33 -11.81 6.48 3.23
N GLN A 34 -11.71 6.59 4.55
CA GLN A 34 -10.92 5.66 5.36
C GLN A 34 -11.36 4.21 5.18
N ASN A 35 -12.66 3.94 5.03
CA ASN A 35 -13.15 2.60 4.76
C ASN A 35 -12.62 2.05 3.42
N ALA A 36 -12.61 2.87 2.36
CA ALA A 36 -12.04 2.45 1.08
C ALA A 36 -10.52 2.19 1.18
N TYR A 37 -9.80 3.02 1.94
CA TYR A 37 -8.38 2.81 2.22
C TYR A 37 -8.13 1.53 3.05
N SER A 38 -8.97 1.26 4.06
CA SER A 38 -8.90 0.04 4.87
C SER A 38 -9.11 -1.22 4.03
N LYS A 39 -10.09 -1.23 3.12
CA LYS A 39 -10.30 -2.35 2.18
C LYS A 39 -9.10 -2.57 1.26
N MET A 40 -8.43 -1.49 0.84
CA MET A 40 -7.18 -1.56 0.08
C MET A 40 -6.05 -2.19 0.90
N GLU A 41 -5.85 -1.78 2.16
CA GLU A 41 -4.84 -2.38 3.04
C GLU A 41 -5.14 -3.83 3.46
N LEU A 42 -6.39 -4.27 3.31
CA LEU A 42 -6.79 -5.68 3.48
C LEU A 42 -6.67 -6.50 2.18
N GLY A 43 -6.27 -5.87 1.07
CA GLY A 43 -6.16 -6.50 -0.24
C GLY A 43 -7.51 -6.87 -0.87
N GLN A 44 -8.61 -6.30 -0.37
CA GLN A 44 -9.97 -6.52 -0.90
C GLN A 44 -10.22 -5.71 -2.17
N THR A 45 -9.54 -4.56 -2.30
CA THR A 45 -9.60 -3.69 -3.48
C THR A 45 -8.19 -3.35 -3.96
N GLY A 46 -8.02 -3.24 -5.27
CA GLY A 46 -6.78 -2.72 -5.86
C GLY A 46 -6.67 -1.20 -5.70
N ILE A 47 -5.51 -0.67 -6.09
CA ILE A 47 -5.24 0.77 -6.22
C ILE A 47 -4.94 1.11 -7.68
N THR A 48 -5.39 2.26 -8.15
CA THR A 48 -5.05 2.75 -9.50
C THR A 48 -3.63 3.32 -9.52
N LEU A 49 -2.99 3.36 -10.69
CA LEU A 49 -1.62 3.88 -10.81
C LEU A 49 -1.49 5.34 -10.34
N GLY A 50 -2.46 6.19 -10.67
CA GLY A 50 -2.47 7.60 -10.21
C GLY A 50 -2.51 7.71 -8.68
N LYS A 51 -3.41 6.98 -8.02
CA LYS A 51 -3.46 6.95 -6.55
C LYS A 51 -2.22 6.30 -5.93
N PHE A 52 -1.59 5.36 -6.63
CA PHE A 52 -0.35 4.73 -6.18
C PHE A 52 0.85 5.69 -6.16
N ILE A 53 0.95 6.60 -7.15
CA ILE A 53 1.97 7.66 -7.14
C ILE A 53 1.79 8.54 -5.91
N VAL A 54 0.57 9.05 -5.68
CA VAL A 54 0.23 9.89 -4.53
C VAL A 54 0.44 9.14 -3.21
N LEU A 55 0.15 7.84 -3.17
CA LEU A 55 0.41 6.99 -2.01
C LEU A 55 1.89 6.91 -1.66
N CYS A 56 2.76 6.75 -2.65
CA CYS A 56 4.21 6.69 -2.42
C CYS A 56 4.72 8.00 -1.80
N GLU A 57 4.23 9.15 -2.29
CA GLU A 57 4.52 10.46 -1.69
C GLU A 57 3.98 10.56 -0.26
N ALA A 58 2.73 10.15 -0.03
CA ALA A 58 2.11 10.16 1.29
C ALA A 58 2.79 9.22 2.29
N LEU A 59 3.46 8.17 1.81
CA LEU A 59 4.20 7.18 2.62
C LEU A 59 5.71 7.42 2.61
N GLU A 60 6.15 8.61 2.18
CA GLU A 60 7.56 9.04 2.21
C GLU A 60 8.51 7.95 1.68
N ILE A 61 8.16 7.33 0.55
CA ILE A 61 8.90 6.22 -0.03
C ILE A 61 8.95 6.36 -1.54
N ASN A 62 10.11 6.08 -2.13
CA ASN A 62 10.23 6.01 -3.57
C ASN A 62 9.40 4.84 -4.12
N MET A 63 8.73 5.06 -5.25
CA MET A 63 7.92 4.02 -5.90
C MET A 63 8.72 2.75 -6.21
N VAL A 64 9.97 2.90 -6.66
CA VAL A 64 10.86 1.78 -6.97
C VAL A 64 11.16 0.96 -5.72
N ASP A 65 11.38 1.61 -4.58
CA ASP A 65 11.67 0.94 -3.32
C ASP A 65 10.44 0.18 -2.80
N LEU A 66 9.25 0.78 -2.88
CA LEU A 66 8.01 0.10 -2.49
C LEU A 66 7.75 -1.13 -3.37
N LEU A 67 7.99 -1.02 -4.69
CA LEU A 67 7.88 -2.16 -5.61
C LEU A 67 8.95 -3.23 -5.34
N ALA A 68 10.15 -2.84 -4.92
CA ALA A 68 11.19 -3.77 -4.49
C ALA A 68 10.77 -4.53 -3.22
N LEU A 69 10.20 -3.85 -2.23
CA LEU A 69 9.62 -4.48 -1.03
C LEU A 69 8.51 -5.47 -1.39
N TYR A 70 7.60 -5.09 -2.29
CA TYR A 70 6.59 -5.99 -2.83
C TYR A 70 7.23 -7.24 -3.48
N ARG A 71 8.26 -7.05 -4.30
CA ARG A 71 8.97 -8.14 -4.98
C ARG A 71 9.65 -9.09 -3.99
N GLN A 72 10.24 -8.56 -2.93
CA GLN A 72 10.86 -9.36 -1.85
C GLN A 72 9.81 -10.18 -1.10
N ASN A 73 8.69 -9.56 -0.73
CA ASN A 73 7.59 -10.23 -0.02
C ASN A 73 6.81 -11.22 -0.89
N LEU A 74 6.83 -11.07 -2.23
CA LEU A 74 6.31 -12.08 -3.14
C LEU A 74 7.11 -13.40 -3.09
N ALA A 75 8.42 -13.31 -2.84
CA ALA A 75 9.31 -14.47 -2.79
C ALA A 75 9.20 -15.22 -1.44
N GLN A 76 8.82 -14.50 -0.39
CA GLN A 76 8.51 -15.05 0.92
C GLN A 76 7.03 -15.41 0.95
N LYS A 77 6.65 -16.62 0.51
CA LYS A 77 5.28 -17.12 0.71
C LYS A 77 4.91 -17.01 2.19
N PRO A 78 3.86 -16.28 2.59
CA PRO A 78 3.15 -16.61 3.82
C PRO A 78 2.37 -17.90 3.54
N GLY A 79 2.47 -18.86 4.46
CA GLY A 79 1.67 -20.08 4.45
C GLY A 79 0.16 -19.81 4.44
#